data_AF-A0A2G6DQ42-F1
#
_entry.id   AF-A0A2G6DQ42-F1
#
_cell.length_a   1.000
_cell.length_b   1.000
_cell.length_c   1.000
_cell.angle_alpha   90.00
_cell.angle_beta   90.00
_cell.angle_gamma   90.00
#
_symmetry.space_group_name_H-M   'P 1'
#
loop_
_entity.id
_entity.type
_entity.pdbx_description
1 polymer ?
#
loop_
_entity_poly.entity_id
_entity_poly.type
_entity_poly.pdbx_seq_one_letter_code
_entity_poly.pdbx_strand_id
1 'polypeptide(L)'
;MKKNALTTKNKINNLIYIIRDKQVMLDSDLAMLYQVETKVFNQAVKRNINRFPDSFMFQLTGAEFENLRSQIVTSSVLSDYGGRRYRPYVFTEQGVAMLSAVLRSDVAVEMSIEIIDAFVHMRRFLEGNQELFARISRVELKQLESDQKFTRIFRSLAKKEEMEHKLFFNGHIYDAFALLVKIIKKANQEIILIDNYVDVDTLNILCKRKNGVTINLYTSKNAKLSQRDIGKFNAQYKYLSVHRIHTFHDRFLIIDHCLCYHIGASLKDAGKKSFAISQVKDRKIIKELLQRVKS
;
A
#
# COMPACT_ATOMS: atom_id res chain seq x y z
N MET A 1 -36.31 -14.58 2.30
CA MET A 1 -35.32 -15.40 3.04
C MET A 1 -34.08 -15.83 2.23
N LYS A 2 -34.11 -15.91 0.88
CA LYS A 2 -32.94 -16.38 0.08
C LYS A 2 -31.74 -15.42 -0.09
N LYS A 3 -31.89 -14.11 0.14
CA LYS A 3 -30.80 -13.11 -0.05
C LYS A 3 -29.71 -13.14 1.05
N ASN A 4 -30.05 -13.51 2.29
CA ASN A 4 -29.09 -13.54 3.40
C ASN A 4 -28.16 -14.77 3.33
N ALA A 5 -28.67 -15.95 2.96
CA ALA A 5 -27.86 -17.18 2.86
C ALA A 5 -26.75 -17.08 1.78
N LEU A 6 -27.03 -16.44 0.64
CA LEU A 6 -26.04 -16.24 -0.43
C LEU A 6 -24.89 -15.32 0.01
N THR A 7 -25.21 -14.32 0.85
CA THR A 7 -24.24 -13.35 1.38
C THR A 7 -23.35 -14.00 2.45
N THR A 8 -23.90 -14.94 3.22
CA THR A 8 -23.14 -15.72 4.22
C THR A 8 -22.23 -16.75 3.55
N LYS A 9 -22.70 -17.50 2.54
CA LYS A 9 -21.87 -18.48 1.81
C LYS A 9 -20.65 -17.84 1.11
N ASN A 10 -20.84 -16.69 0.46
CA ASN A 10 -19.73 -15.95 -0.15
C ASN A 10 -18.73 -15.41 0.88
N LYS A 11 -19.19 -15.12 2.11
CA LYS A 11 -18.30 -14.70 3.20
C LYS A 11 -17.46 -15.85 3.74
N ILE A 12 -18.02 -17.06 3.89
CA ILE A 12 -17.28 -18.23 4.39
C ILE A 12 -16.19 -18.66 3.40
N ASN A 13 -16.50 -18.69 2.10
CA ASN A 13 -15.52 -19.08 1.08
C ASN A 13 -14.27 -18.17 1.08
N ASN A 14 -14.45 -16.88 1.37
CA ASN A 14 -13.35 -15.90 1.43
C ASN A 14 -12.48 -16.01 2.69
N LEU A 15 -12.82 -16.91 3.62
CA LEU A 15 -12.07 -17.16 4.86
C LEU A 15 -11.29 -18.49 4.79
N ILE A 16 -11.35 -19.20 3.65
CA ILE A 16 -10.56 -20.41 3.42
C ILE A 16 -9.25 -20.03 2.73
N TYR A 17 -8.13 -20.29 3.40
CA TYR A 17 -6.78 -20.01 2.93
C TYR A 17 -6.06 -21.31 2.57
N ILE A 18 -5.04 -21.23 1.71
CA ILE A 18 -4.16 -22.37 1.40
C ILE A 18 -2.81 -22.12 2.09
N ILE A 19 -2.49 -22.94 3.08
CA ILE A 19 -1.24 -22.85 3.85
C ILE A 19 -0.65 -24.25 4.00
N ARG A 20 0.63 -24.42 3.65
CA ARG A 20 1.30 -25.74 3.61
C ARG A 20 0.51 -26.77 2.79
N ASP A 21 0.01 -26.34 1.62
CA ASP A 21 -0.80 -27.15 0.71
C ASP A 21 -2.11 -27.71 1.32
N LYS A 22 -2.57 -27.11 2.43
CA LYS A 22 -3.82 -27.48 3.10
C LYS A 22 -4.77 -26.29 3.08
N GLN A 23 -6.04 -26.58 2.78
CA GLN A 23 -7.11 -25.62 3.03
C GLN A 23 -7.29 -25.46 4.54
N VAL A 24 -7.22 -24.23 5.02
CA VAL A 24 -7.33 -23.90 6.44
C VAL A 24 -8.11 -22.62 6.69
N MET A 25 -8.67 -22.48 7.89
CA MET A 25 -9.36 -21.29 8.36
C MET A 25 -8.74 -20.81 9.69
N LEU A 26 -8.66 -19.49 9.90
CA LEU A 26 -8.06 -18.90 11.10
C LEU A 26 -8.96 -19.08 12.34
N ASP A 27 -8.34 -19.19 13.50
CA ASP A 27 -9.01 -19.20 14.81
C ASP A 27 -9.93 -17.98 15.03
N SER A 28 -9.54 -16.78 14.58
CA SER A 28 -10.37 -15.57 14.65
C SER A 28 -11.62 -15.67 13.79
N ASP A 29 -11.46 -16.22 12.58
CA ASP A 29 -12.51 -16.28 11.58
C ASP A 29 -13.54 -17.33 12.00
N LEU A 30 -13.06 -18.49 12.47
CA LEU A 30 -13.91 -19.51 13.07
C LEU A 30 -14.63 -18.98 14.31
N ALA A 31 -13.93 -18.32 15.24
CA ALA A 31 -14.57 -17.76 16.43
C ALA A 31 -15.69 -16.77 16.08
N MET A 32 -15.46 -15.90 15.08
CA MET A 32 -16.47 -14.98 14.57
C MET A 32 -17.67 -15.72 13.95
N LEU A 33 -17.43 -16.74 13.12
CA LEU A 33 -18.50 -17.55 12.52
C LEU A 33 -19.31 -18.29 13.58
N TYR A 34 -18.65 -18.81 14.61
CA TYR A 34 -19.28 -19.46 15.76
C TYR A 34 -19.89 -18.48 16.78
N GLN A 35 -19.79 -17.17 16.53
CA GLN A 35 -20.28 -16.10 17.40
C GLN A 35 -19.73 -16.19 18.84
N VAL A 36 -18.46 -16.58 18.97
CA VAL A 36 -17.74 -16.65 20.25
C VAL A 36 -16.50 -15.77 20.20
N GLU A 37 -16.06 -15.29 21.36
CA GLU A 37 -14.79 -14.57 21.42
C GLU A 37 -13.62 -15.51 21.07
N THR A 38 -12.67 -15.03 20.26
CA THR A 38 -11.48 -15.80 19.87
C THR A 38 -10.69 -16.34 21.08
N LYS A 39 -10.68 -15.61 22.20
CA LYS A 39 -10.05 -16.06 23.45
C LYS A 39 -10.75 -17.30 24.03
N VAL A 40 -12.09 -17.27 24.09
CA VAL A 40 -12.93 -18.36 24.60
C VAL A 40 -12.83 -19.57 23.68
N PHE A 41 -12.88 -19.34 22.37
CA PHE A 41 -12.69 -20.36 21.36
C PHE A 41 -11.34 -21.10 21.53
N ASN A 42 -10.24 -20.36 21.59
CA ASN A 42 -8.92 -20.94 21.79
C ASN A 42 -8.78 -21.65 23.14
N GLN A 43 -9.46 -21.17 24.19
CA GLN A 43 -9.50 -21.85 25.47
C GLN A 43 -10.24 -23.20 25.39
N ALA A 44 -11.38 -23.24 24.68
CA ALA A 44 -12.15 -24.47 24.47
C ALA A 44 -11.33 -25.52 23.71
N VAL A 45 -10.56 -25.10 22.70
CA VAL A 45 -9.68 -26.00 21.97
C VAL A 45 -8.53 -26.50 22.84
N LYS A 46 -7.86 -25.63 23.60
CA LYS A 46 -6.78 -26.03 24.50
C LYS A 46 -7.23 -27.05 25.56
N ARG A 47 -8.45 -26.94 26.07
CA ARG A 47 -9.04 -27.91 27.00
C ARG A 47 -9.27 -29.29 26.37
N ASN A 48 -9.37 -29.35 25.04
CA ASN A 48 -9.65 -30.56 24.27
C ASN A 48 -8.51 -30.87 23.29
N ILE A 49 -7.27 -30.49 23.62
CA ILE A 49 -6.13 -30.57 22.68
C ILE A 49 -5.85 -31.98 22.17
N ASN A 50 -6.20 -33.01 22.95
CA ASN A 50 -6.14 -34.41 22.53
C ASN A 50 -7.01 -34.75 21.30
N ARG A 51 -8.00 -33.91 20.97
CA ARG A 51 -8.85 -34.02 19.79
C ARG A 51 -8.30 -33.29 18.56
N PHE A 52 -7.22 -32.54 18.71
CA PHE A 52 -6.63 -31.70 17.68
C PHE A 52 -5.17 -32.11 17.43
N PRO A 53 -4.93 -33.22 16.73
CA PRO A 53 -3.58 -33.55 16.25
C PRO A 53 -3.07 -32.46 15.28
N ASP A 54 -1.76 -32.42 15.05
CA ASP A 54 -1.11 -31.44 14.16
C ASP A 54 -1.65 -31.46 12.72
N SER A 55 -2.23 -32.59 12.30
CA SER A 55 -2.91 -32.71 11.02
C SER A 55 -4.20 -31.89 10.94
N PHE A 56 -4.83 -31.60 12.07
CA PHE A 56 -6.14 -30.95 12.18
C PHE A 56 -6.03 -29.46 12.50
N MET A 57 -5.09 -29.12 13.37
CA MET A 57 -4.76 -27.76 13.78
C MET A 57 -3.25 -27.59 13.81
N PHE A 58 -2.76 -26.40 13.43
CA PHE A 58 -1.40 -26.00 13.74
C PHE A 58 -1.29 -24.49 13.92
N GLN A 59 -0.23 -24.04 14.58
CA GLN A 59 0.07 -22.61 14.72
C GLN A 59 0.90 -22.12 13.53
N LEU A 60 0.58 -20.93 13.01
CA LEU A 60 1.38 -20.32 11.96
C LEU A 60 2.77 -19.93 12.48
N THR A 61 3.78 -20.09 11.63
CA THR A 61 5.11 -19.51 11.85
C THR A 61 5.07 -17.99 11.68
N GLY A 62 6.12 -17.30 12.14
CA GLY A 62 6.23 -15.86 11.94
C GLY A 62 6.17 -15.48 10.46
N ALA A 63 6.93 -16.16 9.62
CA ALA A 63 6.96 -15.90 8.17
C ALA A 63 5.61 -16.19 7.50
N GLU A 64 4.95 -17.30 7.84
CA GLU A 64 3.62 -17.61 7.30
C GLU A 64 2.58 -16.57 7.71
N PHE A 65 2.66 -16.09 8.95
CA PHE A 65 1.75 -15.04 9.42
C PHE A 65 2.01 -13.70 8.72
N GLU A 66 3.27 -13.31 8.52
CA GLU A 66 3.61 -12.10 7.75
C GLU A 66 3.10 -12.17 6.30
N ASN A 67 3.30 -13.31 5.64
CA ASN A 67 2.82 -13.54 4.29
C ASN A 67 1.28 -13.53 4.22
N LEU A 68 0.60 -14.08 5.22
CA LEU A 68 -0.85 -14.02 5.29
C LEU A 68 -1.34 -12.57 5.48
N ARG A 69 -0.67 -11.78 6.33
CA ARG A 69 -1.01 -10.37 6.54
C ARG A 69 -0.83 -9.53 5.28
N SER A 70 0.22 -9.78 4.50
CA SER A 70 0.48 -9.03 3.26
C SER A 70 -0.52 -9.37 2.15
N GLN A 71 -1.12 -10.56 2.19
CA GLN A 71 -2.17 -10.98 1.25
C GLN A 71 -3.57 -10.49 1.64
N ILE A 72 -3.81 -10.16 2.90
CA ILE A 72 -5.11 -9.74 3.40
C ILE A 72 -5.20 -8.20 3.45
N VAL A 73 -6.00 -7.60 2.55
CA VAL A 73 -6.31 -6.16 2.52
C VAL A 73 -7.56 -5.85 3.38
N THR A 74 -7.58 -6.28 4.64
CA THR A 74 -8.68 -5.91 5.56
C THR A 74 -8.18 -5.09 6.74
N SER A 75 -8.93 -4.02 7.04
CA SER A 75 -8.62 -3.02 8.05
C SER A 75 -8.53 -3.57 9.48
N SER A 76 -9.07 -4.76 9.74
CA SER A 76 -9.03 -5.43 11.04
C SER A 76 -7.72 -6.18 11.31
N VAL A 77 -6.97 -6.57 10.28
CA VAL A 77 -5.65 -7.20 10.43
C VAL A 77 -4.54 -6.14 10.52
N LEU A 78 -4.80 -4.95 9.98
CA LEU A 78 -3.88 -3.82 9.85
C LEU A 78 -3.98 -2.79 11.01
N SER A 79 -4.81 -3.02 12.02
CA SER A 79 -4.96 -2.09 13.15
C SER A 79 -3.76 -2.18 14.11
N ASP A 80 -2.90 -1.16 14.04
CA ASP A 80 -1.64 -1.01 14.78
C ASP A 80 -1.81 -0.62 16.27
N TYR A 81 -3.04 -0.60 16.78
CA TYR A 81 -3.34 -0.26 18.18
C TYR A 81 -3.76 -1.52 18.95
N GLY A 82 -2.76 -2.32 19.34
CA GLY A 82 -2.93 -3.48 20.22
C GLY A 82 -2.78 -4.83 19.52
N GLY A 83 -1.75 -4.99 18.68
CA GLY A 83 -1.50 -6.19 17.89
C GLY A 83 -1.66 -7.51 18.64
N ARG A 84 -2.10 -8.55 17.91
CA ARG A 84 -2.21 -9.93 18.40
C ARG A 84 -0.90 -10.33 19.10
N ARG A 85 -0.94 -10.54 20.42
CA ARG A 85 0.23 -11.00 21.21
C ARG A 85 0.67 -12.43 20.87
N TYR A 86 -0.18 -13.19 20.19
CA TYR A 86 0.06 -14.60 19.88
C TYR A 86 -0.21 -14.88 18.40
N ARG A 87 0.62 -15.74 17.80
CA ARG A 87 0.43 -16.21 16.42
C ARG A 87 -0.87 -17.01 16.31
N PRO A 88 -1.66 -16.83 15.22
CA PRO A 88 -2.90 -17.55 15.06
C PRO A 88 -2.70 -19.05 14.99
N TYR A 89 -3.71 -19.77 15.49
CA TYR A 89 -3.95 -21.14 15.07
C TYR A 89 -4.78 -21.16 13.79
N VAL A 90 -4.50 -22.15 12.96
CA VAL A 90 -5.29 -22.47 11.77
C VAL A 90 -5.84 -23.89 11.88
N PHE A 91 -7.00 -24.09 11.29
CA PHE A 91 -7.74 -25.34 11.34
C PHE A 91 -8.05 -25.82 9.93
N THR A 92 -7.77 -27.08 9.68
CA THR A 92 -8.20 -27.79 8.48
C THR A 92 -9.69 -28.14 8.55
N GLU A 93 -10.26 -28.65 7.47
CA GLU A 93 -11.62 -29.21 7.44
C GLU A 93 -11.86 -30.22 8.58
N GLN A 94 -10.91 -31.13 8.82
CA GLN A 94 -11.00 -32.10 9.90
C GLN A 94 -10.95 -31.43 11.28
N GLY A 95 -10.14 -30.37 11.41
CA GLY A 95 -10.11 -29.55 12.61
C GLY A 95 -11.46 -28.86 12.87
N VAL A 96 -12.10 -28.33 11.84
CA VAL A 96 -13.44 -27.73 11.94
C VAL A 96 -14.50 -28.76 12.28
N ALA A 97 -14.44 -29.95 11.66
CA ALA A 97 -15.31 -31.06 12.03
C ALA A 97 -15.17 -31.40 13.53
N MET A 98 -13.96 -31.40 14.07
CA MET A 98 -13.75 -31.61 15.50
C MET A 98 -14.27 -30.47 16.40
N LEU A 99 -14.37 -29.24 15.88
CA LEU A 99 -14.95 -28.12 16.63
C LEU A 99 -16.44 -28.33 16.92
N SER A 100 -17.19 -29.01 16.05
CA SER A 100 -18.60 -29.35 16.29
C SER A 100 -18.80 -30.22 17.55
N ALA A 101 -17.80 -31.03 17.91
CA ALA A 101 -17.84 -31.87 19.10
C ALA A 101 -17.44 -31.11 20.39
N VAL A 102 -16.80 -29.94 20.24
CA VAL A 102 -16.28 -29.09 21.32
C VAL A 102 -17.22 -27.92 21.60
N LEU A 103 -17.75 -27.29 20.55
CA LEU A 103 -18.69 -26.18 20.60
C LEU A 103 -20.10 -26.73 20.36
N ARG A 104 -20.88 -26.88 21.45
CA ARG A 104 -22.16 -27.59 21.45
C ARG A 104 -23.41 -26.70 21.35
N SER A 105 -23.28 -25.46 20.88
CA SER A 105 -24.46 -24.60 20.67
C SER A 105 -25.14 -24.91 19.35
N ASP A 106 -26.46 -24.74 19.27
CA ASP A 106 -27.22 -24.97 18.02
C ASP A 106 -26.66 -24.12 16.86
N VAL A 107 -26.29 -22.88 17.17
CA VAL A 107 -25.61 -21.97 16.22
C VAL A 107 -24.26 -22.55 15.75
N ALA A 108 -23.49 -23.17 16.64
CA ALA A 108 -22.21 -23.76 16.26
C ALA A 108 -22.36 -25.05 15.45
N VAL A 109 -23.42 -25.82 15.68
CA VAL A 109 -23.73 -26.99 14.86
C VAL A 109 -24.07 -26.56 13.42
N GLU A 110 -24.98 -25.60 13.27
CA GLU A 110 -25.37 -25.06 11.95
C GLU A 110 -24.17 -24.48 11.20
N MET A 111 -23.37 -23.65 11.87
CA MET A 111 -22.19 -23.03 11.26
C MET A 111 -21.11 -24.05 10.90
N SER A 112 -20.95 -25.13 11.69
CA SER A 112 -20.00 -26.19 11.35
C SER A 112 -20.38 -26.88 10.03
N ILE A 113 -21.68 -27.12 9.80
CA ILE A 113 -22.17 -27.73 8.57
C ILE A 113 -21.85 -26.83 7.37
N GLU A 114 -22.19 -25.53 7.47
CA GLU A 114 -21.93 -24.56 6.40
C GLU A 114 -20.44 -24.38 6.09
N ILE A 115 -19.58 -24.41 7.12
CA ILE A 115 -18.13 -24.32 6.93
C ILE A 115 -17.59 -25.58 6.25
N ILE A 116 -17.99 -26.78 6.69
CA ILE A 116 -17.57 -28.04 6.06
C ILE A 116 -18.01 -28.08 4.59
N ASP A 117 -19.25 -27.68 4.30
CA ASP A 117 -19.74 -27.57 2.93
C ASP A 117 -18.86 -26.62 2.10
N ALA A 118 -18.45 -25.47 2.64
CA ALA A 118 -17.56 -24.54 1.95
C ALA A 118 -16.19 -25.17 1.64
N PHE A 119 -15.59 -25.92 2.57
CA PHE A 119 -14.34 -26.66 2.33
C PHE A 119 -14.50 -27.70 1.21
N VAL A 120 -15.56 -28.49 1.24
CA VAL A 120 -15.84 -29.50 0.21
C VAL A 120 -16.05 -28.86 -1.16
N HIS A 121 -16.81 -27.76 -1.23
CA HIS A 121 -17.00 -27.01 -2.48
C HIS A 121 -15.68 -26.45 -3.01
N MET A 122 -14.86 -25.85 -2.15
CA MET A 122 -13.57 -25.29 -2.56
C MET A 122 -12.62 -26.39 -3.04
N ARG A 123 -12.60 -27.55 -2.38
CA ARG A 123 -11.82 -28.72 -2.83
C ARG A 123 -12.23 -29.17 -4.24
N ARG A 124 -13.54 -29.38 -4.46
CA ARG A 124 -14.08 -29.76 -5.78
C ARG A 124 -13.81 -28.71 -6.85
N PHE A 125 -13.87 -27.43 -6.47
CA PHE A 125 -13.56 -26.33 -7.38
C PHE A 125 -12.07 -26.32 -7.78
N LEU A 126 -11.16 -26.53 -6.84
CA LEU A 126 -9.72 -26.64 -7.13
C LEU A 126 -9.42 -27.87 -7.99
N GLU A 127 -10.00 -29.02 -7.67
CA GLU A 127 -9.84 -30.28 -8.42
C GLU A 127 -10.40 -30.17 -9.84
N GLY A 128 -11.59 -29.60 -10.01
CA GLY A 128 -12.23 -29.44 -11.32
C GLY A 128 -11.58 -28.37 -12.22
N ASN A 129 -10.82 -27.43 -11.64
CA ASN A 129 -10.15 -26.35 -12.38
C ASN A 129 -8.62 -26.46 -12.35
N GLN A 130 -8.05 -27.63 -12.04
CA GLN A 130 -6.58 -27.82 -11.95
C GLN A 130 -5.85 -27.35 -13.21
N GLU A 131 -6.40 -27.61 -14.39
CA GLU A 131 -5.80 -27.19 -15.67
C GLU A 131 -5.84 -25.66 -15.83
N LEU A 132 -6.95 -25.02 -15.43
CA LEU A 132 -7.11 -23.56 -15.43
C LEU A 132 -6.12 -22.92 -14.45
N PHE A 133 -6.00 -23.47 -13.23
CA PHE A 133 -5.03 -23.01 -12.24
C PHE A 133 -3.59 -23.25 -12.69
N ALA A 134 -3.26 -24.39 -13.30
CA ALA A 134 -1.92 -24.63 -13.84
C ALA A 134 -1.58 -23.66 -15.00
N ARG A 135 -2.59 -23.16 -15.72
CA ARG A 135 -2.42 -22.12 -16.73
C ARG A 135 -2.31 -20.73 -16.11
N ILE A 136 -3.10 -20.42 -15.09
CA ILE A 136 -3.01 -19.18 -14.29
C ILE A 136 -1.67 -19.12 -13.58
N SER A 137 -1.24 -20.15 -12.84
CA SER A 137 0.08 -20.23 -12.22
C SER A 137 1.21 -20.16 -13.24
N ARG A 138 1.04 -20.65 -14.47
CA ARG A 138 2.01 -20.41 -15.55
C ARG A 138 2.01 -18.95 -16.03
N VAL A 139 0.87 -18.28 -16.03
CA VAL A 139 0.75 -16.85 -16.36
C VAL A 139 1.27 -15.98 -15.21
N GLU A 140 0.97 -16.32 -13.95
CA GLU A 140 1.47 -15.69 -12.73
C GLU A 140 2.95 -15.96 -12.53
N LEU A 141 3.47 -17.17 -12.79
CA LEU A 141 4.91 -17.43 -12.83
C LEU A 141 5.56 -16.69 -14.00
N LYS A 142 4.92 -16.62 -15.17
CA LYS A 142 5.40 -15.74 -16.24
C LYS A 142 5.30 -14.27 -15.87
N GLN A 143 4.36 -13.85 -15.02
CA GLN A 143 4.22 -12.48 -14.51
C GLN A 143 5.18 -12.20 -13.36
N LEU A 144 5.53 -13.18 -12.52
CA LEU A 144 6.50 -13.11 -11.43
C LEU A 144 7.93 -13.23 -11.96
N GLU A 145 8.17 -14.08 -12.96
CA GLU A 145 9.37 -14.07 -13.78
C GLU A 145 9.40 -12.82 -14.65
N SER A 146 8.26 -12.31 -15.12
CA SER A 146 8.19 -10.98 -15.73
C SER A 146 8.33 -9.88 -14.70
N ASP A 147 8.11 -10.08 -13.39
CA ASP A 147 8.31 -9.10 -12.33
C ASP A 147 9.76 -9.12 -11.86
N GLN A 148 10.42 -10.29 -11.86
CA GLN A 148 11.86 -10.42 -11.66
C GLN A 148 12.64 -10.01 -12.91
N LYS A 149 12.13 -10.31 -14.11
CA LYS A 149 12.61 -9.72 -15.36
C LYS A 149 12.23 -8.27 -15.44
N PHE A 150 11.09 -7.79 -14.94
CA PHE A 150 10.76 -6.37 -14.86
C PHE A 150 11.66 -5.72 -13.84
N THR A 151 12.03 -6.35 -12.73
CA THR A 151 12.95 -5.78 -11.73
C THR A 151 14.37 -5.78 -12.28
N ARG A 152 14.78 -6.81 -13.03
CA ARG A 152 16.07 -6.83 -13.74
C ARG A 152 16.08 -5.86 -14.92
N ILE A 153 15.02 -5.78 -15.70
CA ILE A 153 14.82 -4.85 -16.81
C ILE A 153 14.71 -3.43 -16.25
N PHE A 154 14.01 -3.16 -15.15
CA PHE A 154 14.00 -1.87 -14.44
C PHE A 154 15.33 -1.58 -13.77
N ARG A 155 16.11 -2.56 -13.32
CA ARG A 155 17.46 -2.34 -12.75
C ARG A 155 18.51 -2.16 -13.86
N SER A 156 18.25 -2.69 -15.05
CA SER A 156 19.04 -2.50 -16.28
C SER A 156 18.65 -1.21 -17.04
N LEU A 157 17.37 -0.85 -17.08
CA LEU A 157 16.78 0.41 -17.56
C LEU A 157 17.06 1.54 -16.55
N ALA A 158 17.10 1.29 -15.24
CA ALA A 158 17.56 2.28 -14.26
C ALA A 158 19.07 2.54 -14.35
N LYS A 159 19.82 1.72 -15.10
CA LYS A 159 21.21 2.02 -15.49
C LYS A 159 21.31 2.68 -16.87
N LYS A 160 20.24 2.70 -17.65
CA LYS A 160 20.14 3.35 -18.96
C LYS A 160 18.70 3.78 -19.22
N GLU A 161 18.31 4.92 -18.65
CA GLU A 161 17.58 5.99 -19.33
C GLU A 161 17.10 7.04 -18.33
N GLU A 162 17.26 8.28 -18.78
CA GLU A 162 16.99 9.51 -18.08
C GLU A 162 15.50 9.68 -17.77
N MET A 163 15.17 10.55 -16.83
CA MET A 163 13.79 10.80 -16.40
C MET A 163 13.00 11.55 -17.50
N GLU A 164 12.67 10.93 -18.62
CA GLU A 164 11.98 11.67 -19.68
C GLU A 164 10.55 12.03 -19.26
N HIS A 165 9.73 11.05 -18.87
CA HIS A 165 8.34 11.28 -18.47
C HIS A 165 7.86 10.21 -17.47
N LYS A 166 7.28 10.62 -16.33
CA LYS A 166 6.67 9.71 -15.35
C LYS A 166 5.23 10.12 -15.06
N LEU A 167 4.30 9.20 -15.34
CA LEU A 167 2.87 9.37 -15.09
C LEU A 167 2.47 8.74 -13.75
N PHE A 168 1.66 9.46 -12.99
CA PHE A 168 1.02 8.98 -11.77
C PHE A 168 -0.49 8.88 -11.99
N PHE A 169 -1.11 7.85 -11.43
CA PHE A 169 -2.55 7.65 -11.46
C PHE A 169 -3.18 8.02 -10.12
N ASN A 170 -4.51 8.18 -10.10
CA ASN A 170 -5.27 8.47 -8.89
C ASN A 170 -4.96 7.46 -7.77
N GLY A 171 -4.65 7.95 -6.57
CA GLY A 171 -4.33 7.14 -5.40
C GLY A 171 -2.84 6.82 -5.22
N HIS A 172 -1.98 7.14 -6.20
CA HIS A 172 -0.52 6.92 -6.11
C HIS A 172 0.18 8.03 -5.29
N ILE A 173 -0.38 8.38 -4.13
CA ILE A 173 0.07 9.50 -3.29
C ILE A 173 1.49 9.25 -2.78
N TYR A 174 1.75 8.06 -2.24
CA TYR A 174 3.07 7.73 -1.68
C TYR A 174 4.16 7.66 -2.74
N ASP A 175 3.88 7.06 -3.90
CA ASP A 175 4.86 6.94 -5.00
C ASP A 175 5.22 8.30 -5.58
N ALA A 176 4.23 9.19 -5.73
CA ALA A 176 4.42 10.57 -6.16
C ALA A 176 5.27 11.35 -5.15
N PHE A 177 4.95 11.23 -3.86
CA PHE A 177 5.72 11.82 -2.78
C PHE A 177 7.17 11.31 -2.75
N ALA A 178 7.37 9.99 -2.83
CA ALA A 178 8.70 9.37 -2.80
C ALA A 178 9.57 9.83 -3.98
N LEU A 179 8.98 9.99 -5.17
CA LEU A 179 9.71 10.54 -6.32
C LEU A 179 10.08 12.00 -6.11
N LEU A 180 9.15 12.85 -5.65
CA LEU A 180 9.43 14.27 -5.41
C LEU A 180 10.54 14.44 -4.36
N VAL A 181 10.49 13.68 -3.27
CA VAL A 181 11.56 13.65 -2.26
C VAL A 181 12.88 13.19 -2.87
N LYS A 182 12.86 12.18 -3.75
CA LYS A 182 14.06 11.72 -4.46
C LYS A 182 14.65 12.82 -5.35
N ILE A 183 13.83 13.61 -6.04
CA ILE A 183 14.28 14.74 -6.88
C ILE A 183 14.86 15.85 -6.00
N ILE A 184 14.16 16.23 -4.92
CA ILE A 184 14.58 17.28 -3.98
C ILE A 184 15.90 16.94 -3.31
N LYS A 185 16.12 15.66 -2.97
CA LYS A 185 17.39 15.18 -2.42
C LYS A 185 18.55 15.21 -3.43
N LYS A 186 18.33 15.44 -4.73
CA LYS A 186 19.42 15.62 -5.70
C LYS A 186 20.07 17.00 -5.58
N ALA A 187 19.36 18.00 -5.06
CA ALA A 187 19.86 19.37 -4.93
C ALA A 187 21.05 19.46 -3.96
N ASN A 188 22.06 20.22 -4.35
CA ASN A 188 23.26 20.46 -3.54
C ASN A 188 23.42 21.93 -3.16
N GLN A 189 22.85 22.85 -3.94
CA GLN A 189 22.97 24.29 -3.73
C GLN A 189 21.61 24.96 -3.61
N GLU A 190 20.73 24.75 -4.59
CA GLU A 190 19.50 25.51 -4.69
C GLU A 190 18.34 24.70 -5.31
N ILE A 191 17.14 24.94 -4.78
CA ILE A 191 15.87 24.49 -5.33
C ILE A 191 15.04 25.71 -5.67
N ILE A 192 14.65 25.85 -6.93
CA ILE A 192 13.67 26.84 -7.37
C ILE A 192 12.36 26.11 -7.66
N LEU A 193 11.28 26.50 -6.99
CA LEU A 193 9.95 25.96 -7.23
C LEU A 193 9.02 27.05 -7.72
N ILE A 194 8.41 26.85 -8.87
CA ILE A 194 7.33 27.66 -9.42
C ILE A 194 6.04 26.87 -9.28
N ASP A 195 5.12 27.31 -8.41
CA ASP A 195 3.81 26.70 -8.23
C ASP A 195 2.80 27.73 -7.70
N ASN A 196 1.68 27.90 -8.38
CA ASN A 196 0.68 28.91 -8.03
C ASN A 196 -0.15 28.60 -6.77
N TYR A 197 -0.14 27.36 -6.29
CA TYR A 197 -1.05 26.91 -5.23
C TYR A 197 -0.29 26.28 -4.07
N VAL A 198 0.77 26.93 -3.62
CA VAL A 198 1.63 26.43 -2.54
C VAL A 198 0.95 26.60 -1.18
N ASP A 199 1.11 25.59 -0.32
CA ASP A 199 0.70 25.59 1.08
C ASP A 199 1.74 24.86 1.96
N VAL A 200 1.35 24.54 3.20
CA VAL A 200 2.19 23.84 4.18
C VAL A 200 2.58 22.43 3.71
N ASP A 201 1.75 21.74 2.92
CA ASP A 201 2.08 20.39 2.43
C ASP A 201 3.23 20.43 1.43
N THR A 202 3.29 21.47 0.60
CA THR A 202 4.46 21.72 -0.25
C THR A 202 5.71 21.95 0.59
N LEU A 203 5.62 22.68 1.71
CA LEU A 203 6.75 22.86 2.62
C LEU A 203 7.21 21.53 3.26
N ASN A 204 6.28 20.64 3.60
CA ASN A 204 6.60 19.31 4.13
C ASN A 204 7.40 18.44 3.14
N ILE A 205 7.20 18.66 1.85
CA ILE A 205 7.99 18.01 0.79
C ILE A 205 9.38 18.66 0.71
N LEU A 206 9.44 19.99 0.68
CA LEU A 206 10.69 20.77 0.56
C LEU A 206 11.61 20.67 1.79
N CYS A 207 11.08 20.34 2.98
CA CYS A 207 11.89 20.13 4.17
C CYS A 207 12.77 18.89 4.09
N LYS A 208 12.50 17.95 3.15
CA LYS A 208 13.28 16.71 2.96
C LYS A 208 14.57 16.90 2.15
N ARG A 209 14.90 18.15 1.79
CA ARG A 209 16.15 18.52 1.10
C ARG A 209 17.39 18.26 1.96
N LYS A 210 18.57 18.31 1.33
CA LYS A 210 19.85 18.28 2.05
C LYS A 210 20.04 19.57 2.87
N ASN A 211 20.71 19.46 4.01
CA ASN A 211 21.04 20.61 4.84
C ASN A 211 21.93 21.60 4.06
N GLY A 212 21.66 22.89 4.21
CA GLY A 212 22.41 23.96 3.53
C GLY A 212 21.91 24.30 2.12
N VAL A 213 20.95 23.55 1.56
CA VAL A 213 20.33 23.89 0.27
C VAL A 213 19.33 25.04 0.45
N THR A 214 19.43 26.05 -0.41
CA THR A 214 18.50 27.20 -0.44
C THR A 214 17.24 26.85 -1.23
N ILE A 215 16.08 27.35 -0.80
CA ILE A 215 14.81 27.24 -1.52
C ILE A 215 14.35 28.63 -1.94
N ASN A 216 14.13 28.82 -3.24
CA ASN A 216 13.47 29.97 -3.81
C ASN A 216 12.10 29.57 -4.36
N LEU A 217 11.04 29.97 -3.66
CA LEU A 217 9.67 29.62 -3.96
C LEU A 217 8.96 30.77 -4.67
N TYR A 218 8.45 30.52 -5.87
CA TYR A 218 7.69 31.46 -6.67
C TYR A 218 6.23 31.00 -6.73
N THR A 219 5.34 31.79 -6.13
CA THR A 219 3.93 31.40 -5.98
C THR A 219 2.98 32.57 -6.16
N SER A 220 1.71 32.30 -6.44
CA SER A 220 0.70 33.35 -6.59
C SER A 220 0.44 34.07 -5.26
N LYS A 221 -0.01 35.34 -5.33
CA LYS A 221 -0.50 36.07 -4.15
C LYS A 221 -1.67 35.36 -3.47
N ASN A 222 -2.44 34.57 -4.23
CA ASN A 222 -3.60 33.83 -3.73
C ASN A 222 -3.23 32.47 -3.10
N ALA A 223 -1.96 32.09 -3.08
CA ALA A 223 -1.52 30.84 -2.49
C ALA A 223 -1.70 30.85 -0.96
N LYS A 224 -2.16 29.73 -0.39
CA LYS A 224 -2.51 29.55 1.02
C LYS A 224 -1.29 29.39 1.94
N LEU A 225 -0.21 30.09 1.65
CA LEU A 225 1.00 30.11 2.45
C LEU A 225 1.10 31.45 3.17
N SER A 226 1.07 31.47 4.51
CA SER A 226 1.14 32.72 5.27
C SER A 226 2.58 33.10 5.65
N GLN A 227 2.80 34.37 6.01
CA GLN A 227 4.10 34.82 6.52
C GLN A 227 4.50 34.10 7.81
N ARG A 228 3.51 33.66 8.62
CA ARG A 228 3.76 32.88 9.84
C ARG A 228 4.30 31.50 9.52
N ASP A 229 3.77 30.84 8.50
CA ASP A 229 4.23 29.51 8.07
C ASP A 229 5.66 29.57 7.53
N ILE A 230 5.97 30.62 6.75
CA ILE A 230 7.32 30.90 6.26
C ILE A 230 8.28 31.13 7.44
N GLY A 231 7.87 31.93 8.42
CA GLY A 231 8.66 32.18 9.64
C GLY A 231 8.95 30.90 10.42
N LYS A 232 7.92 30.06 10.66
CA LYS A 232 8.08 28.76 11.34
C LYS A 232 9.02 27.84 10.59
N PHE A 233 8.88 27.74 9.27
CA PHE A 233 9.76 26.92 8.45
C PHE A 233 11.22 27.39 8.51
N ASN A 234 11.45 28.70 8.38
CA ASN A 234 12.79 29.27 8.44
C ASN A 234 13.44 29.17 9.82
N ALA A 235 12.66 29.20 10.89
CA ALA A 235 13.19 28.98 12.24
C ALA A 235 13.81 27.58 12.40
N GLN A 236 13.23 26.56 11.77
CA GLN A 236 13.68 25.18 11.91
C GLN A 236 14.64 24.73 10.78
N TYR A 237 14.31 25.03 9.53
CA TYR A 237 15.01 24.49 8.35
C TYR A 237 15.86 25.53 7.61
N LYS A 238 15.66 26.83 7.91
CA LYS A 238 16.36 27.99 7.31
C LYS A 238 16.25 28.06 5.77
N TYR A 239 16.78 29.14 5.18
CA TYR A 239 17.02 29.31 3.73
C TYR A 239 15.81 29.14 2.79
N LEU A 240 14.60 29.51 3.23
CA LEU A 240 13.42 29.64 2.37
C LEU A 240 13.15 31.12 2.06
N SER A 241 13.18 31.47 0.78
CA SER A 241 12.72 32.75 0.25
C SER A 241 11.44 32.52 -0.57
N VAL A 242 10.45 33.40 -0.40
CA VAL A 242 9.17 33.31 -1.10
C VAL A 242 8.92 34.60 -1.89
N HIS A 243 8.72 34.45 -3.19
CA HIS A 243 8.46 35.53 -4.13
C HIS A 243 7.03 35.37 -4.67
N ARG A 244 6.27 36.46 -4.66
CA ARG A 244 4.87 36.46 -5.14
C ARG A 244 4.82 36.94 -6.58
N ILE A 245 4.50 36.06 -7.51
CA ILE A 245 4.46 36.34 -8.95
C ILE A 245 3.14 35.87 -9.58
N HIS A 246 2.83 36.40 -10.78
CA HIS A 246 1.60 36.07 -11.54
C HIS A 246 1.89 35.59 -12.96
N THR A 247 3.16 35.46 -13.31
CA THR A 247 3.63 35.34 -14.71
C THR A 247 3.66 33.91 -15.24
N PHE A 248 3.44 32.90 -14.38
CA PHE A 248 3.48 31.49 -14.76
C PHE A 248 2.18 30.80 -14.40
N HIS A 249 1.63 30.02 -15.32
CA HIS A 249 0.51 29.10 -15.06
C HIS A 249 1.00 27.69 -14.72
N ASP A 250 2.05 27.26 -15.42
CA ASP A 250 2.66 25.95 -15.27
C ASP A 250 3.58 25.89 -14.06
N ARG A 251 3.93 24.65 -13.68
CA ARG A 251 4.69 24.37 -12.46
C ARG A 251 6.02 23.76 -12.82
N PHE A 252 7.07 24.35 -12.29
CA PHE A 252 8.43 23.94 -12.57
C PHE A 252 9.22 23.75 -11.28
N LEU A 253 9.99 22.68 -11.25
CA LEU A 253 10.96 22.41 -10.19
C LEU A 253 12.35 22.40 -10.82
N ILE A 254 13.18 23.37 -10.46
CA ILE A 254 14.54 23.52 -10.97
C ILE A 254 15.52 23.24 -9.84
N ILE A 255 16.52 22.41 -10.12
CA ILE A 255 17.55 21.95 -9.19
C ILE A 255 18.91 22.42 -9.68
N ASP A 256 19.64 23.14 -8.81
CA ASP A 256 21.00 23.62 -9.03
C ASP A 256 21.18 24.35 -10.39
N HIS A 257 20.15 25.08 -10.84
CA HIS A 257 20.06 25.76 -12.15
C HIS A 257 20.27 24.89 -13.41
N CYS A 258 20.39 23.57 -13.25
CA CYS A 258 20.82 22.67 -14.33
C CYS A 258 19.75 21.64 -14.70
N LEU A 259 18.95 21.20 -13.73
CA LEU A 259 17.91 20.19 -13.94
C LEU A 259 16.54 20.83 -13.74
N CYS A 260 15.70 20.82 -14.76
CA CYS A 260 14.35 21.34 -14.67
C CYS A 260 13.32 20.23 -14.88
N TYR A 261 12.26 20.24 -14.08
CA TYR A 261 11.13 19.33 -14.19
C TYR A 261 9.85 20.13 -14.34
N HIS A 262 9.04 19.81 -15.35
CA HIS A 262 7.68 20.26 -15.47
C HIS A 262 6.75 19.30 -14.71
N ILE A 263 5.82 19.85 -13.93
CA ILE A 263 4.93 19.08 -13.06
C ILE A 263 3.48 19.45 -13.37
N GLY A 264 2.68 18.46 -13.81
CA GLY A 264 1.29 18.67 -14.19
C GLY A 264 0.32 18.95 -13.03
N ALA A 265 0.80 18.87 -11.78
CA ALA A 265 0.00 19.12 -10.58
C ALA A 265 0.79 19.91 -9.54
N SER A 266 0.07 20.64 -8.67
CA SER A 266 0.72 21.31 -7.54
C SER A 266 1.29 20.28 -6.58
N LEU A 267 2.43 20.59 -5.96
CA LEU A 267 3.14 19.62 -5.11
C LEU A 267 2.26 19.13 -3.94
N LYS A 268 1.40 20.00 -3.40
CA LYS A 268 0.40 19.66 -2.37
C LYS A 268 -0.62 18.59 -2.77
N ASP A 269 -0.83 18.39 -4.08
CA ASP A 269 -1.84 17.48 -4.63
C ASP A 269 -1.21 16.26 -5.33
N ALA A 270 0.11 16.08 -5.18
CA ALA A 270 0.85 14.99 -5.79
C ALA A 270 0.20 13.63 -5.46
N GLY A 271 -0.28 12.95 -6.51
CA GLY A 271 -0.89 11.61 -6.46
C GLY A 271 -2.36 11.55 -6.02
N LYS A 272 -2.99 12.68 -5.68
CA LYS A 272 -4.45 12.75 -5.41
C LYS A 272 -5.29 12.62 -6.68
N LYS A 273 -4.73 13.01 -7.82
CA LYS A 273 -5.29 12.86 -9.18
C LYS A 273 -4.16 12.49 -10.13
N SER A 274 -4.51 11.96 -11.30
CA SER A 274 -3.51 11.60 -12.30
C SER A 274 -2.75 12.84 -12.79
N PHE A 275 -1.41 12.77 -12.82
CA PHE A 275 -0.54 13.87 -13.27
C PHE A 275 0.80 13.33 -13.77
N ALA A 276 1.52 14.14 -14.55
CA ALA A 276 2.83 13.78 -15.08
C ALA A 276 3.96 14.65 -14.51
N ILE A 277 5.15 14.07 -14.39
CA ILE A 277 6.41 14.78 -14.17
C ILE A 277 7.32 14.50 -15.36
N SER A 278 7.82 15.56 -15.99
CA SER A 278 8.65 15.48 -17.20
C SER A 278 9.93 16.26 -16.99
N GLN A 279 11.09 15.70 -17.32
CA GLN A 279 12.35 16.46 -17.27
C GLN A 279 12.51 17.31 -18.53
N VAL A 280 12.75 18.60 -18.35
CA VAL A 280 13.09 19.52 -19.44
C VAL A 280 14.58 19.38 -19.72
N LYS A 281 14.95 18.84 -20.89
CA LYS A 281 16.35 18.63 -21.29
C LYS A 281 16.99 19.85 -21.97
N ASP A 282 16.18 20.72 -22.57
CA ASP A 282 16.70 21.88 -23.29
C ASP A 282 17.23 22.95 -22.33
N ARG A 283 18.56 23.11 -22.32
CA ARG A 283 19.25 24.11 -21.49
C ARG A 283 18.88 25.56 -21.86
N LYS A 284 18.45 25.83 -23.10
CA LYS A 284 18.00 27.17 -23.49
C LYS A 284 16.70 27.53 -22.76
N ILE A 285 15.73 26.61 -22.76
CA ILE A 285 14.46 26.76 -22.03
C ILE A 285 14.72 26.97 -20.54
N ILE A 286 15.65 26.22 -19.93
CA ILE A 286 16.01 26.38 -18.52
C ILE A 286 16.58 27.79 -18.25
N LYS A 287 17.46 28.28 -19.12
CA LYS A 287 18.02 29.64 -18.99
C LYS A 287 16.95 30.72 -19.15
N GLU A 288 16.05 30.59 -20.13
CA GLU A 288 14.95 31.52 -20.34
C GLU A 288 13.98 31.54 -19.15
N LEU A 289 13.64 30.37 -18.61
CA LEU A 289 12.83 30.25 -17.38
C LEU A 289 13.52 30.95 -16.21
N LEU A 290 14.81 30.70 -15.99
CA LEU A 290 15.57 31.34 -14.91
C LEU A 290 15.67 32.86 -15.07
N GLN A 291 15.81 33.37 -16.30
CA GLN A 291 15.81 34.80 -16.57
C GLN A 291 14.45 35.41 -16.25
N ARG A 292 13.36 34.77 -16.66
CA ARG A 292 11.99 35.27 -16.51
C ARG A 292 11.44 35.16 -15.09
N VAL A 293 12.05 34.32 -14.27
CA VAL A 293 11.78 34.20 -12.82
C VAL A 293 12.52 35.28 -12.02
N LYS A 294 13.65 35.77 -12.53
CA LYS A 294 14.48 36.81 -11.90
C LYS A 294 14.16 38.23 -12.38
N SER A 295 13.47 38.37 -13.52
CA SER A 295 12.93 39.63 -14.07
C SER A 295 11.65 40.04 -13.38
#